data_AF-A0AAW0BDZ6-F1
#
_entry.id   AF-A0AAW0BDZ6-F1
#
_cell.length_a   1.000
_cell.length_b   1.000
_cell.length_c   1.000
_cell.angle_alpha   90.00
_cell.angle_beta   90.00
_cell.angle_gamma   90.00
#
_symmetry.space_group_name_H-M   'P 1'
#
loop_
_entity.id
_entity.type
_entity.pdbx_description
1 polymer ?
#
loop_
_entity_poly.entity_id
_entity_poly.type
_entity_poly.pdbx_seq_one_letter_code
_entity_poly.pdbx_strand_id
1 'polypeptide(L)'
;MSSSLSKPSCTSLLGNIACPIPVDIVLQSSDGILLGAHFEGLARFCREFPFQYTFTDDLDQVIELPETERVLQHLLRYTHFDHHDQSMLLSLDLQTLIDFAVAAETYGHWLALEECHSVLKRRVLTRPEETPEILHLTKNIPKLNDVIKSGIPKCTSPLDSVTCSIPVDVVLQSSDGKFLGAHMDNLARFCAGFPVPDSVTHQIYEVVPLTETEEVLKLLLRYTHIDRQDRQQLFDIDVQALMDFAVAADKYQHWLALKESRAVLRILAQTYSENAVQILQIAKDLPQLEDTIHSIVPQCVCAPGCTLAVDVILQSSDGSLLGAHMSTFAEFCTGFPLPDTVTHHLYDVVPLAERSAILRLLLKCCHADSHDLVDLRSIDVDTRTVMDLVEAADKYGNTNAMGKCLPALRRRASTSEEEALRVLPALHRLEDPKIDDFVRPTFKLSVENVMTALGGKPELFYTWALYKNQHTKAFEKFKAFVISIPSGLPPTAESAAKHFSDRVSMLKEFSYSPESVRRVRNDSTMGCAYNKALDEYMSKTERLAMYMKEYTWKKAEERVQSLLRALGNHEPVFLSDFEALMY
;
A
#
# COMPACT_ATOMS: atom_id res chain seq x y z
N MET A 1 28.84 68.39 51.38
CA MET A 1 29.43 67.07 51.07
C MET A 1 29.19 66.81 49.60
N SER A 2 30.12 67.20 48.74
CA SER A 2 30.10 66.89 47.30
C SER A 2 30.64 65.47 47.12
N SER A 3 29.75 64.48 47.10
CA SER A 3 30.14 63.12 46.72
C SER A 3 30.58 63.14 45.27
N SER A 4 31.87 62.89 45.02
CA SER A 4 32.38 62.69 43.66
C SER A 4 31.72 61.43 43.09
N LEU A 5 30.62 61.61 42.36
CA LEU A 5 30.00 60.55 41.58
C LEU A 5 31.08 60.00 40.64
N SER A 6 31.43 58.72 40.80
CA SER A 6 32.34 58.05 39.87
C SER A 6 31.70 58.09 38.49
N LYS A 7 32.36 58.77 37.55
CA LYS A 7 31.86 58.89 36.17
C LYS A 7 31.58 57.48 35.60
N PRO A 8 30.40 57.25 35.02
CA PRO A 8 30.10 55.96 34.40
C PRO A 8 31.10 55.72 33.28
N SER A 9 31.71 54.55 33.29
CA SER A 9 32.61 54.16 32.20
C SER A 9 31.80 53.62 31.05
N CYS A 10 32.20 53.93 29.81
CA CYS A 10 31.63 53.29 28.62
C CYS A 10 31.85 51.74 28.62
N THR A 11 32.80 51.25 29.43
CA THR A 11 33.21 49.84 29.49
C THR A 11 32.13 48.86 30.00
N SER A 12 31.14 49.31 30.79
CA SER A 12 30.11 48.41 31.34
C SER A 12 29.11 47.93 30.27
N LEU A 13 29.06 48.60 29.12
CA LEU A 13 28.07 48.38 28.06
C LEU A 13 28.47 47.33 27.01
N LEU A 14 29.77 47.01 26.89
CA LEU A 14 30.33 46.40 25.67
C LEU A 14 30.90 44.98 25.85
N GLY A 15 30.70 44.33 26.99
CA GLY A 15 31.21 42.97 27.24
C GLY A 15 32.72 42.86 27.02
N ASN A 16 33.53 43.21 28.02
CA ASN A 16 35.00 43.19 28.00
C ASN A 16 35.72 44.07 26.95
N ILE A 17 35.02 44.74 26.04
CA ILE A 17 35.64 45.66 25.08
C ILE A 17 35.69 47.06 25.70
N ALA A 18 36.88 47.52 26.08
CA ALA A 18 37.05 48.88 26.58
C ALA A 18 37.00 49.88 25.42
N CYS A 19 35.99 50.76 25.42
CA CYS A 19 36.01 51.91 24.52
C CYS A 19 37.15 52.86 24.95
N PRO A 20 38.09 53.20 24.05
CA PRO A 20 39.23 54.06 24.39
C PRO A 20 38.87 55.55 24.44
N ILE A 21 37.68 55.93 23.99
CA ILE A 21 37.23 57.32 23.93
C ILE A 21 36.68 57.71 25.32
N PRO A 22 37.04 58.89 25.86
CA PRO A 22 36.45 59.38 27.11
C PRO A 22 34.94 59.65 26.95
N VAL A 23 34.16 59.31 27.98
CA VAL A 23 32.74 59.65 28.05
C VAL A 23 32.58 61.16 28.11
N ASP A 24 31.81 61.73 27.20
CA ASP A 24 31.53 63.18 27.09
C ASP A 24 30.04 63.52 27.29
N ILE A 25 29.19 62.51 27.51
CA ILE A 25 27.76 62.66 27.80
C ILE A 25 27.29 61.54 28.74
N VAL A 26 26.40 61.87 29.68
CA VAL A 26 25.76 60.91 30.60
C VAL A 26 24.27 60.85 30.32
N LEU A 27 23.77 59.66 30.02
CA LEU A 27 22.36 59.37 29.84
C LEU A 27 21.82 58.73 31.12
N GLN A 28 20.60 59.07 31.53
CA GLN A 28 19.87 58.38 32.59
C GLN A 28 18.67 57.66 32.00
N SER A 29 18.63 56.35 32.15
CA SER A 29 17.47 55.54 31.79
C SER A 29 16.28 55.79 32.72
N SER A 30 15.09 55.35 32.32
CA SER A 30 13.86 55.47 33.11
C SER A 30 13.85 54.65 34.40
N ASP A 31 14.71 53.64 34.51
CA ASP A 31 14.99 52.89 35.74
C ASP A 31 16.10 53.52 36.60
N GLY A 32 16.59 54.71 36.22
CA GLY A 32 17.49 55.54 37.00
C GLY A 32 18.98 55.24 36.85
N ILE A 33 19.36 54.34 35.92
CA ILE A 33 20.74 53.95 35.69
C ILE A 33 21.46 54.97 34.80
N LEU A 34 22.69 55.33 35.20
CA LEU A 34 23.53 56.26 34.46
C LEU A 34 24.44 55.51 33.48
N LEU A 35 24.36 55.88 32.20
CA LEU A 35 25.11 55.31 31.09
C LEU A 35 26.02 56.37 30.46
N GLY A 36 27.30 56.06 30.33
CA GLY A 36 28.26 56.93 29.63
C GLY A 36 28.27 56.63 28.14
N ALA A 37 28.23 57.68 27.31
CA ALA A 37 28.29 57.55 25.85
C ALA A 37 29.22 58.59 25.21
N HIS A 38 29.30 58.58 23.89
CA HIS A 38 29.98 59.61 23.09
C HIS A 38 28.97 60.40 22.28
N PHE A 39 29.00 61.72 22.44
CA PHE A 39 28.16 62.62 21.69
C PHE A 39 28.37 62.48 20.19
N GLU A 40 29.62 62.41 19.73
CA GLU A 40 29.91 62.25 18.30
C GLU A 40 29.29 60.96 17.73
N GLY A 41 29.29 59.87 18.50
CA GLY A 41 28.64 58.62 18.12
C GLY A 41 27.13 58.75 18.02
N LEU A 42 26.49 59.34 19.03
CA LEU A 42 25.04 59.62 19.02
C LEU A 42 24.66 60.58 17.89
N ALA A 43 25.42 61.65 17.66
CA ALA A 43 25.23 62.61 16.57
C ALA A 43 25.33 61.97 15.19
N ARG A 44 26.24 61.01 15.03
CA ARG A 44 26.45 60.31 13.77
C ARG A 44 25.34 59.33 13.44
N PHE A 45 24.83 58.60 14.44
CA PHE A 45 23.92 57.47 14.21
C PHE A 45 22.47 57.75 14.62
N CYS A 46 22.21 58.70 15.50
CA CYS A 46 20.89 59.05 16.02
C CYS A 46 20.50 60.47 15.58
N ARG A 47 19.94 60.60 14.37
CA ARG A 47 19.63 61.89 13.74
C ARG A 47 18.67 62.78 14.55
N GLU A 48 17.73 62.16 15.24
CA GLU A 48 16.66 62.85 15.97
C GLU A 48 16.95 62.91 17.48
N PHE A 49 18.18 62.56 17.90
CA PHE A 49 18.56 62.67 19.30
C PHE A 49 18.45 64.14 19.76
N PRO A 50 17.97 64.43 20.98
CA PRO A 50 17.67 65.79 21.41
C PRO A 50 18.94 66.62 21.67
N PHE A 51 19.55 67.13 20.59
CA PHE A 51 20.75 67.97 20.62
C PHE A 51 20.50 69.42 21.08
N GLN A 52 19.39 69.69 21.79
CA GLN A 52 19.04 71.04 22.24
C GLN A 52 19.97 71.56 23.35
N TYR A 53 20.94 70.77 23.78
CA TYR A 53 21.90 71.11 24.82
C TYR A 53 23.13 71.77 24.20
N THR A 54 23.31 73.07 24.48
CA THR A 54 24.55 73.78 24.17
C THR A 54 25.66 73.21 25.04
N PHE A 55 26.69 72.63 24.44
CA PHE A 55 27.85 72.11 25.14
C PHE A 55 28.49 73.20 26.01
N THR A 56 28.31 73.08 27.32
CA THR A 56 29.21 73.65 28.30
C THR A 56 30.20 72.55 28.69
N ASP A 57 31.47 72.88 28.89
CA ASP A 57 32.51 71.91 29.29
C ASP A 57 32.22 71.20 30.64
N ASP A 58 31.12 71.54 31.32
CA ASP A 58 30.61 70.87 32.50
C ASP A 58 29.82 69.60 32.13
N LEU A 59 30.47 68.44 32.35
CA LEU A 59 29.90 67.08 32.26
C LEU A 59 28.80 66.77 33.30
N ASP A 60 28.28 67.80 33.98
CA ASP A 60 27.29 67.66 35.05
C ASP A 60 25.85 67.51 34.50
N GLN A 61 25.67 67.62 33.18
CA GLN A 61 24.37 67.46 32.54
C GLN A 61 24.06 65.97 32.28
N VAL A 62 23.06 65.47 33.02
CA VAL A 62 22.47 64.16 32.81
C VAL A 62 21.26 64.30 31.89
N ILE A 63 21.23 63.55 30.80
CA ILE A 63 20.08 63.52 29.88
C ILE A 63 19.17 62.36 30.27
N GLU A 64 18.01 62.68 30.81
CA GLU A 64 16.97 61.70 31.13
C GLU A 64 16.27 61.22 29.85
N LEU A 65 16.25 59.91 29.63
CA LEU A 65 15.59 59.25 28.52
C LEU A 65 14.51 58.28 29.04
N PRO A 66 13.37 58.14 28.32
CA PRO A 66 12.25 57.31 28.76
C PRO A 66 12.52 55.79 28.68
N GLU A 67 13.56 55.36 27.98
CA GLU A 67 13.89 53.94 27.80
C GLU A 67 14.58 53.34 29.03
N THR A 68 14.40 52.03 29.23
CA THR A 68 15.09 51.25 30.26
C THR A 68 16.58 51.18 30.00
N GLU A 69 17.37 50.86 31.04
CA GLU A 69 18.81 50.68 30.89
C GLU A 69 19.12 49.74 29.72
N ARG A 70 18.47 48.56 29.71
CA ARG A 70 18.70 47.50 28.72
C ARG A 70 18.50 47.97 27.27
N VAL A 71 17.45 48.74 27.00
CA VAL A 71 17.18 49.28 25.67
C VAL A 71 18.25 50.29 25.26
N LEU A 72 18.64 51.19 26.18
CA LEU A 72 19.72 52.14 25.94
C LEU A 72 21.07 51.43 25.76
N GLN A 73 21.35 50.35 26.49
CA GLN A 73 22.59 49.57 26.28
C GLN A 73 22.65 49.01 24.86
N HIS A 74 21.54 48.48 24.33
CA HIS A 74 21.49 47.99 22.95
C HIS A 74 21.64 49.11 21.92
N LEU A 75 21.02 50.26 22.16
CA LEU A 75 21.18 51.45 21.30
C LEU A 75 22.63 51.92 21.27
N LEU A 76 23.25 52.07 22.44
CA LEU A 76 24.66 52.45 22.56
C LEU A 76 25.59 51.40 21.94
N ARG A 77 25.30 50.11 22.10
CA ARG A 77 26.08 49.06 21.43
C ARG A 77 26.02 49.19 19.91
N TYR A 78 24.87 49.56 19.35
CA TYR A 78 24.70 49.79 17.91
C TYR A 78 25.37 51.08 17.41
N THR A 79 25.53 52.11 18.25
CA THR A 79 26.29 53.32 17.89
C THR A 79 27.80 53.15 18.02
N HIS A 80 28.26 52.23 18.87
CA HIS A 80 29.68 51.99 19.14
C HIS A 80 30.37 51.04 18.15
N PHE A 81 29.63 50.11 17.53
CA PHE A 81 30.23 49.07 16.70
C PHE A 81 29.74 49.14 15.25
N ASP A 82 30.68 49.08 14.30
CA ASP A 82 30.41 48.78 12.88
C ASP A 82 30.00 47.30 12.66
N HIS A 83 29.87 46.50 13.72
CA HIS A 83 29.45 45.10 13.68
C HIS A 83 28.11 44.91 14.38
N HIS A 84 27.04 44.93 13.59
CA HIS A 84 25.68 44.64 14.01
C HIS A 84 25.47 43.12 14.05
N ASP A 85 25.33 42.57 15.26
CA ASP A 85 25.12 41.14 15.48
C ASP A 85 23.62 40.81 15.61
N GLN A 86 23.01 40.34 14.53
CA GLN A 86 21.62 39.88 14.51
C GLN A 86 21.33 38.79 15.55
N SER A 87 22.32 37.97 15.92
CA SER A 87 22.11 36.90 16.89
C SER A 87 21.77 37.44 18.28
N MET A 88 22.29 38.63 18.61
CA MET A 88 21.96 39.33 19.85
C MET A 88 20.48 39.72 19.87
N LEU A 89 19.97 40.34 18.81
CA LEU A 89 18.57 40.74 18.72
C LEU A 89 17.63 39.53 18.74
N LEU A 90 18.02 38.41 18.13
CA LEU A 90 17.25 37.17 18.18
C LEU A 90 17.13 36.59 19.59
N SER A 91 18.05 36.92 20.50
CA SER A 91 18.04 36.46 21.90
C SER A 91 17.20 37.32 22.85
N LEU A 92 16.78 38.53 22.43
CA LEU A 92 15.98 39.42 23.26
C LEU A 92 14.58 38.83 23.50
N ASP A 93 13.96 39.09 24.64
CA ASP A 93 12.51 38.90 24.75
C ASP A 93 11.79 39.87 23.80
N LEU A 94 10.57 39.51 23.42
CA LEU A 94 9.82 40.25 22.41
C LEU A 94 9.59 41.72 22.80
N GLN A 95 9.27 41.97 24.07
CA GLN A 95 9.04 43.31 24.58
C GLN A 95 10.31 44.17 24.45
N THR A 96 11.46 43.67 24.90
CA THR A 96 12.73 44.40 24.78
C THR A 96 13.11 44.69 23.32
N LEU A 97 12.87 43.75 22.40
CA LEU A 97 13.13 43.96 20.98
C LEU A 97 12.25 45.07 20.39
N ILE A 98 10.98 45.14 20.81
CA ILE A 98 10.05 46.18 20.35
C ILE A 98 10.38 47.53 20.98
N ASP A 99 10.65 47.58 22.27
CA ASP A 99 11.10 48.81 22.95
C ASP A 99 12.39 49.34 22.31
N PHE A 100 13.30 48.45 21.92
CA PHE A 100 14.49 48.81 21.17
C PHE A 100 14.18 49.34 19.77
N ALA A 101 13.23 48.74 19.04
CA ALA A 101 12.77 49.27 17.76
C ALA A 101 12.12 50.66 17.90
N VAL A 102 11.32 50.88 18.95
CA VAL A 102 10.73 52.19 19.28
C VAL A 102 11.85 53.21 19.50
N ALA A 103 12.81 52.91 20.37
CA ALA A 103 13.93 53.81 20.65
C ALA A 103 14.73 54.13 19.38
N ALA A 104 15.03 53.11 18.56
CA ALA A 104 15.73 53.29 17.31
C ALA A 104 14.96 54.19 16.33
N GLU A 105 13.63 54.09 16.26
CA GLU A 105 12.82 55.01 15.47
C GLU A 105 12.79 56.42 16.06
N THR A 106 12.53 56.55 17.37
CA THR A 106 12.45 57.81 18.11
C THR A 106 13.72 58.64 17.96
N TYR A 107 14.89 58.00 18.05
CA TYR A 107 16.18 58.68 17.93
C TYR A 107 16.73 58.73 16.50
N GLY A 108 15.99 58.20 15.51
CA GLY A 108 16.41 58.22 14.11
C GLY A 108 17.61 57.32 13.78
N HIS A 109 17.80 56.24 14.54
CA HIS A 109 18.84 55.23 14.31
C HIS A 109 18.40 54.20 13.26
N TRP A 110 18.53 54.57 11.98
CA TRP A 110 18.02 53.78 10.85
C TRP A 110 18.52 52.33 10.81
N LEU A 111 19.81 52.09 11.07
CA LEU A 111 20.42 50.77 10.95
C LEU A 111 19.94 49.80 12.03
N ALA A 112 19.84 50.25 13.28
CA ALA A 112 19.22 49.49 14.36
C ALA A 112 17.76 49.17 14.05
N LEU A 113 17.01 50.12 13.50
CA LEU A 113 15.62 49.92 13.11
C LEU A 113 15.49 48.86 11.99
N GLU A 114 16.32 48.90 10.94
CA GLU A 114 16.34 47.89 9.87
C GLU A 114 16.71 46.48 10.36
N GLU A 115 17.59 46.39 11.35
CA GLU A 115 17.93 45.11 11.98
C GLU A 115 16.77 44.58 12.85
N CYS A 116 16.12 45.44 13.64
CA CYS A 116 14.90 45.09 14.36
C CYS A 116 13.79 44.62 13.41
N HIS A 117 13.63 45.28 12.26
CA HIS A 117 12.70 44.89 11.20
C HIS A 117 12.98 43.47 10.71
N SER A 118 14.24 43.17 10.38
CA SER A 118 14.66 41.86 9.88
C SER A 118 14.43 40.75 10.91
N VAL A 119 14.70 41.04 12.19
CA VAL A 119 14.52 40.08 13.30
C VAL A 119 13.05 39.85 13.61
N LEU A 120 12.23 40.90 13.66
CA LEU A 120 10.78 40.78 13.88
C LEU A 120 10.11 40.03 12.73
N LYS A 121 10.50 40.32 11.48
CA LYS A 121 10.04 39.55 10.31
C LYS A 121 10.41 38.07 10.43
N ARG A 122 11.64 37.77 10.85
CA ARG A 122 12.09 36.39 11.08
C ARG A 122 11.30 35.71 12.20
N ARG A 123 10.97 36.43 13.28
CA ARG A 123 10.14 35.91 14.38
C ARG A 123 8.73 35.61 13.92
N VAL A 124 8.07 36.50 13.20
CA VAL A 124 6.74 36.23 12.60
C VAL A 124 6.77 34.93 11.78
N LEU A 125 7.85 34.69 11.03
CA LEU A 125 8.00 33.47 10.22
C LEU A 125 8.37 32.21 11.01
N THR A 126 9.00 32.32 12.17
CA THR A 126 9.54 31.17 12.94
C THR A 126 8.82 30.90 14.25
N ARG A 127 8.03 31.85 14.73
CA ARG A 127 7.27 31.88 15.99
C ARG A 127 5.92 32.57 15.73
N PRO A 128 5.04 31.95 14.94
CA PRO A 128 3.74 32.53 14.59
C PRO A 128 2.90 32.91 15.82
N GLU A 129 3.08 32.20 16.95
CA GLU A 129 2.41 32.46 18.22
C GLU A 129 2.74 33.85 18.79
N GLU A 130 3.91 34.40 18.45
CA GLU A 130 4.30 35.78 18.80
C GLU A 130 3.64 36.82 17.87
N THR A 131 3.07 36.43 16.73
CA THR A 131 2.55 37.36 15.70
C THR A 131 1.45 38.29 16.21
N PRO A 132 0.41 37.83 16.95
CA PRO A 132 -0.62 38.72 17.49
C PRO A 132 -0.04 39.76 18.45
N GLU A 133 0.91 39.35 19.30
CA GLU A 133 1.59 40.22 20.24
C GLU A 133 2.49 41.23 19.53
N ILE A 134 3.28 40.78 18.54
CA ILE A 134 4.07 41.64 17.65
C ILE A 134 3.17 42.71 17.02
N LEU A 135 2.09 42.31 16.34
CA LEU A 135 1.16 43.25 15.69
C LEU A 135 0.52 44.24 16.66
N HIS A 136 0.13 43.77 17.85
CA HIS A 136 -0.45 44.62 18.88
C HIS A 136 0.53 45.69 19.37
N LEU A 137 1.77 45.27 19.65
CA LEU A 137 2.82 46.13 20.18
C LEU A 137 3.35 47.10 19.12
N THR A 138 3.35 46.71 17.84
CA THR A 138 3.87 47.55 16.74
C THR A 138 2.82 48.40 16.03
N LYS A 139 1.54 48.33 16.42
CA LYS A 139 0.44 49.06 15.76
C LYS A 139 0.67 50.59 15.68
N ASN A 140 1.42 51.14 16.63
CA ASN A 140 1.71 52.57 16.74
C ASN A 140 3.03 52.98 16.09
N ILE A 141 3.73 52.05 15.43
CA ILE A 141 5.06 52.22 14.83
C ILE A 141 4.90 52.00 13.32
N PRO A 142 4.56 53.04 12.53
CA PRO A 142 4.10 52.87 11.14
C PRO A 142 5.08 52.08 10.28
N LYS A 143 6.39 52.36 10.40
CA LYS A 143 7.44 51.68 9.63
C LYS A 143 7.52 50.18 9.97
N LEU A 144 7.28 49.83 11.23
CA LEU A 144 7.36 48.45 11.70
C LEU A 144 6.12 47.65 11.31
N ASN A 145 4.95 48.30 11.35
CA ASN A 145 3.70 47.74 10.87
C ASN A 145 3.77 47.35 9.38
N ASP A 146 4.41 48.18 8.54
CA ASP A 146 4.60 47.88 7.12
C ASP A 146 5.53 46.68 6.89
N VAL A 147 6.58 46.54 7.69
CA VAL A 147 7.49 45.37 7.60
C VAL A 147 6.79 44.10 8.03
N ILE A 148 6.01 44.14 9.11
CA ILE A 148 5.29 42.95 9.58
C ILE A 148 4.25 42.54 8.55
N LYS A 149 3.48 43.48 7.98
CA LYS A 149 2.58 43.22 6.85
C LYS A 149 3.29 42.60 5.63
N SER A 150 4.55 42.95 5.39
CA SER A 150 5.37 42.34 4.33
C SER A 150 5.84 40.91 4.64
N GLY A 151 5.81 40.52 5.92
CA GLY A 151 6.13 39.17 6.40
C GLY A 151 4.92 38.22 6.41
N ILE A 152 3.71 38.77 6.35
CA ILE A 152 2.47 37.99 6.25
C ILE A 152 2.49 37.24 4.91
N PRO A 153 2.25 35.92 4.92
CA PRO A 153 2.18 35.16 3.68
C PRO A 153 1.19 35.84 2.74
N LYS A 154 1.62 36.08 1.50
CA LYS A 154 0.68 36.51 0.46
C LYS A 154 -0.41 35.46 0.33
N CYS A 155 -1.59 35.88 -0.15
CA CYS A 155 -2.67 34.96 -0.47
C CYS A 155 -2.12 33.79 -1.29
N THR A 156 -2.30 32.57 -0.78
CA THR A 156 -1.64 31.37 -1.30
C THR A 156 -2.42 30.76 -2.45
N SER A 157 -2.91 31.58 -3.38
CA SER A 157 -3.58 31.14 -4.60
C SER A 157 -2.55 31.06 -5.74
N PRO A 158 -1.93 29.91 -6.07
CA PRO A 158 -0.83 29.87 -7.00
C PRO A 158 -1.20 29.17 -8.32
N LEU A 159 -1.21 29.97 -9.39
CA LEU A 159 -0.46 29.69 -10.61
C LEU A 159 0.19 31.03 -11.05
N ASP A 160 1.44 31.18 -10.64
CA ASP A 160 2.57 31.93 -11.22
C ASP A 160 2.47 33.32 -11.88
N SER A 161 1.38 34.08 -11.82
CA SER A 161 1.48 35.48 -12.33
C SER A 161 0.48 36.50 -11.80
N VAL A 162 -0.66 36.09 -11.23
CA VAL A 162 -1.68 37.05 -10.80
C VAL A 162 -1.77 37.06 -9.29
N THR A 163 -1.17 38.09 -8.69
CA THR A 163 -1.30 38.37 -7.26
C THR A 163 -2.76 38.68 -6.93
N CYS A 164 -3.35 37.93 -5.99
CA CYS A 164 -4.64 38.32 -5.44
C CYS A 164 -4.50 39.72 -4.80
N SER A 165 -5.39 40.64 -5.17
CA SER A 165 -5.38 42.02 -4.66
C SER A 165 -6.13 42.18 -3.34
N ILE A 166 -6.85 41.14 -2.90
CA ILE A 166 -7.58 41.14 -1.64
C ILE A 166 -6.55 41.07 -0.50
N PRO A 167 -6.64 41.94 0.53
CA PRO A 167 -5.78 41.83 1.70
C PRO A 167 -5.97 40.49 2.42
N VAL A 168 -4.87 39.87 2.83
CA VAL A 168 -4.91 38.71 3.72
C VAL A 168 -5.35 39.19 5.11
N ASP A 169 -6.36 38.56 5.68
CA ASP A 169 -6.94 38.88 7.00
C ASP A 169 -6.88 37.69 7.98
N VAL A 170 -6.55 36.49 7.49
CA VAL A 170 -6.33 35.28 8.27
C VAL A 170 -5.09 34.52 7.79
N VAL A 171 -4.36 33.91 8.72
CA VAL A 171 -3.23 33.03 8.42
C VAL A 171 -3.58 31.61 8.85
N LEU A 172 -3.58 30.67 7.92
CA LEU A 172 -3.79 29.26 8.21
C LEU A 172 -2.44 28.60 8.45
N GLN A 173 -2.31 27.79 9.51
CA GLN A 173 -1.13 26.96 9.73
C GLN A 173 -1.46 25.52 9.36
N SER A 174 -0.73 24.96 8.40
CA SER A 174 -0.86 23.55 8.01
C SER A 174 -0.28 22.61 9.08
N SER A 175 -0.61 21.32 8.99
CA SER A 175 -0.08 20.29 9.91
C SER A 175 1.43 20.05 9.77
N ASP A 176 2.02 20.41 8.63
CA ASP A 176 3.47 20.45 8.39
C ASP A 176 4.12 21.80 8.72
N GLY A 177 3.40 22.68 9.45
CA GLY A 177 3.92 23.90 10.06
C GLY A 177 4.09 25.09 9.11
N LYS A 178 3.47 25.05 7.92
CA LYS A 178 3.54 26.12 6.91
C LYS A 178 2.41 27.11 7.12
N PHE A 179 2.67 28.37 6.79
CA PHE A 179 1.68 29.46 6.92
C PHE A 179 1.14 29.87 5.55
N LEU A 180 -0.18 29.86 5.43
CA LEU A 180 -0.89 30.21 4.21
C LEU A 180 -1.79 31.41 4.48
N GLY A 181 -1.58 32.50 3.73
CA GLY A 181 -2.46 33.65 3.77
C GLY A 181 -3.77 33.34 3.04
N ALA A 182 -4.90 33.70 3.66
CA ALA A 182 -6.24 33.52 3.09
C ALA A 182 -7.14 34.74 3.37
N HIS A 183 -8.39 34.66 2.91
CA HIS A 183 -9.40 35.70 3.09
C HIS A 183 -10.60 35.10 3.82
N MET A 184 -10.97 35.63 4.98
CA MET A 184 -12.11 35.17 5.77
C MET A 184 -13.41 35.22 4.96
N ASP A 185 -13.61 36.31 4.20
CA ASP A 185 -14.78 36.45 3.32
C ASP A 185 -14.87 35.34 2.27
N ASN A 186 -13.74 34.94 1.66
CA ASN A 186 -13.74 33.85 0.69
C ASN A 186 -13.96 32.51 1.38
N LEU A 187 -13.30 32.26 2.51
CA LEU A 187 -13.47 31.02 3.27
C LEU A 187 -14.94 30.85 3.68
N ALA A 188 -15.57 31.86 4.27
CA ALA A 188 -16.97 31.78 4.69
C ALA A 188 -17.94 31.68 3.50
N ARG A 189 -17.61 32.26 2.34
CA ARG A 189 -18.44 32.15 1.14
C ARG A 189 -18.41 30.76 0.52
N PHE A 190 -17.27 30.08 0.56
CA PHE A 190 -17.08 28.80 -0.16
C PHE A 190 -17.03 27.57 0.75
N CYS A 191 -16.77 27.74 2.03
CA CYS A 191 -16.57 26.68 3.00
C CYS A 191 -17.50 26.89 4.19
N ALA A 192 -18.59 26.13 4.27
CA ALA A 192 -19.53 26.27 5.39
C ALA A 192 -18.97 25.80 6.74
N GLY A 193 -17.82 25.09 6.74
CA GLY A 193 -17.11 24.68 7.95
C GLY A 193 -16.29 25.79 8.61
N PHE A 194 -16.10 26.94 7.96
CA PHE A 194 -15.44 28.10 8.57
C PHE A 194 -16.48 29.07 9.16
N PRO A 195 -16.17 29.73 10.29
CA PRO A 195 -17.07 30.71 10.87
C PRO A 195 -17.29 31.92 9.94
N VAL A 196 -18.47 32.54 10.05
CA VAL A 196 -18.74 33.81 9.35
C VAL A 196 -17.85 34.90 9.96
N PRO A 197 -17.23 35.80 9.18
CA PRO A 197 -16.27 36.79 9.68
C PRO A 197 -16.78 37.60 10.89
N ASP A 198 -18.07 37.95 10.90
CA ASP A 198 -18.68 38.74 11.98
C ASP A 198 -19.07 37.91 13.23
N SER A 199 -18.99 36.58 13.15
CA SER A 199 -19.44 35.67 14.21
C SER A 199 -18.37 35.35 15.26
N VAL A 200 -17.11 35.71 14.98
CA VAL A 200 -15.98 35.47 15.87
C VAL A 200 -15.20 36.76 16.00
N THR A 201 -14.86 37.15 17.24
CA THR A 201 -13.97 38.28 17.52
C THR A 201 -12.54 37.91 17.14
N HIS A 202 -12.27 37.77 15.84
CA HIS A 202 -10.96 37.46 15.34
C HIS A 202 -10.04 38.67 15.45
N GLN A 203 -8.85 38.44 15.99
CA GLN A 203 -7.77 39.42 15.86
C GLN A 203 -7.27 39.37 14.42
N ILE A 204 -7.03 40.53 13.81
CA ILE A 204 -6.44 40.60 12.47
C ILE A 204 -5.14 39.78 12.52
N TYR A 205 -5.01 38.81 11.60
CA TYR A 205 -3.86 37.88 11.52
C TYR A 205 -3.80 36.79 12.59
N GLU A 206 -4.96 36.37 13.12
CA GLU A 206 -5.05 35.14 13.89
C GLU A 206 -4.51 33.95 13.06
N VAL A 207 -3.66 33.16 13.71
CA VAL A 207 -3.08 31.95 13.14
C VAL A 207 -3.99 30.78 13.49
N VAL A 208 -4.65 30.20 12.49
CA VAL A 208 -5.59 29.10 12.65
C VAL A 208 -4.91 27.78 12.30
N PRO A 209 -4.59 26.91 13.27
CA PRO A 209 -3.99 25.62 13.00
C PRO A 209 -5.02 24.65 12.40
N LEU A 210 -4.67 24.04 11.28
CA LEU A 210 -5.47 23.05 10.56
C LEU A 210 -4.73 21.71 10.48
N THR A 211 -5.46 20.62 10.27
CA THR A 211 -4.89 19.25 10.27
C THR A 211 -4.34 18.82 8.92
N GLU A 212 -4.63 19.58 7.86
CA GLU A 212 -4.25 19.27 6.49
C GLU A 212 -2.84 19.81 6.18
N THR A 213 -2.17 19.16 5.23
CA THR A 213 -0.84 19.56 4.76
C THR A 213 -0.90 20.86 3.95
N GLU A 214 0.25 21.52 3.78
CA GLU A 214 0.35 22.72 2.94
C GLU A 214 -0.21 22.48 1.52
N GLU A 215 0.07 21.33 0.91
CA GLU A 215 -0.38 20.97 -0.43
C GLU A 215 -1.91 20.91 -0.53
N VAL A 216 -2.55 20.22 0.41
CA VAL A 216 -4.02 20.09 0.46
C VAL A 216 -4.68 21.44 0.72
N LEU A 217 -4.12 22.25 1.62
CA LEU A 217 -4.63 23.59 1.89
C LEU A 217 -4.47 24.53 0.70
N LYS A 218 -3.38 24.43 -0.07
CA LYS A 218 -3.21 25.19 -1.32
C LYS A 218 -4.30 24.85 -2.34
N LEU A 219 -4.63 23.57 -2.50
CA LEU A 219 -5.72 23.13 -3.37
C LEU A 219 -7.08 23.68 -2.89
N LEU A 220 -7.36 23.59 -1.59
CA LEU A 220 -8.59 24.12 -1.00
C LEU A 220 -8.71 25.64 -1.19
N LEU A 221 -7.66 26.39 -0.80
CA LEU A 221 -7.63 27.84 -0.94
C LEU A 221 -7.77 28.27 -2.40
N ARG A 222 -7.13 27.56 -3.33
CA ARG A 222 -7.30 27.82 -4.75
C ARG A 222 -8.77 27.72 -5.19
N TYR A 223 -9.50 26.71 -4.74
CA TYR A 223 -10.92 26.54 -5.05
C TYR A 223 -11.84 27.60 -4.41
N THR A 224 -11.35 28.37 -3.42
CA THR A 224 -12.06 29.55 -2.89
C THR A 224 -11.92 30.79 -3.77
N HIS A 225 -11.09 30.76 -4.81
CA HIS A 225 -11.00 31.81 -5.82
C HIS A 225 -11.79 31.40 -7.06
N ILE A 226 -12.87 32.14 -7.36
CA ILE A 226 -13.83 31.86 -8.45
C ILE A 226 -13.12 31.63 -9.79
N ASP A 227 -12.13 32.44 -10.13
CA ASP A 227 -11.49 32.43 -11.44
C ASP A 227 -10.48 31.29 -11.64
N ARG A 228 -10.36 30.34 -10.69
CA ARG A 228 -9.20 29.41 -10.62
C ARG A 228 -9.56 27.95 -10.39
N GLN A 229 -10.81 27.59 -10.67
CA GLN A 229 -11.35 26.23 -10.55
C GLN A 229 -11.07 25.44 -11.83
N ASP A 230 -9.82 24.99 -11.99
CA ASP A 230 -9.40 24.18 -13.13
C ASP A 230 -9.28 22.71 -12.73
N ARG A 231 -10.29 21.92 -13.13
CA ARG A 231 -10.34 20.47 -12.89
C ARG A 231 -9.08 19.77 -13.42
N GLN A 232 -8.43 20.28 -14.48
CA GLN A 232 -7.35 19.58 -15.13
C GLN A 232 -6.16 19.34 -14.19
N GLN A 233 -5.87 20.25 -13.26
CA GLN A 233 -4.75 20.05 -12.33
C GLN A 233 -5.02 18.99 -11.26
N LEU A 234 -6.28 18.64 -11.01
CA LEU A 234 -6.58 17.53 -10.10
C LEU A 234 -6.10 16.18 -10.68
N PHE A 235 -5.83 16.10 -11.99
CA PHE A 235 -5.18 14.93 -12.61
C PHE A 235 -3.66 14.95 -12.49
N ASP A 236 -3.06 16.10 -12.17
CA ASP A 236 -1.60 16.29 -12.10
C ASP A 236 -1.05 16.11 -10.68
N ILE A 237 -1.93 15.99 -9.67
CA ILE A 237 -1.55 15.76 -8.28
C ILE A 237 -1.51 14.27 -7.96
N ASP A 238 -0.77 13.92 -6.91
CA ASP A 238 -0.73 12.56 -6.38
C ASP A 238 -2.12 12.11 -5.91
N VAL A 239 -2.43 10.81 -6.08
CA VAL A 239 -3.75 10.26 -5.73
C VAL A 239 -4.02 10.40 -4.23
N GLN A 240 -3.00 10.24 -3.37
CA GLN A 240 -3.16 10.46 -1.93
C GLN A 240 -3.50 11.92 -1.62
N ALA A 241 -2.80 12.87 -2.26
CA ALA A 241 -3.11 14.30 -2.10
C ALA A 241 -4.54 14.64 -2.60
N LEU A 242 -5.01 14.02 -3.69
CA LEU A 242 -6.38 14.19 -4.17
C LEU A 242 -7.42 13.61 -3.19
N MET A 243 -7.13 12.47 -2.57
CA MET A 243 -7.99 11.87 -1.56
C MET A 243 -8.03 12.71 -0.29
N ASP A 244 -6.88 13.17 0.21
CA ASP A 244 -6.79 14.09 1.35
C ASP A 244 -7.51 15.42 1.04
N PHE A 245 -7.42 15.89 -0.21
CA PHE A 245 -8.18 17.05 -0.67
C PHE A 245 -9.69 16.82 -0.66
N ALA A 246 -10.18 15.64 -1.05
CA ALA A 246 -11.59 15.30 -0.94
C ALA A 246 -12.06 15.26 0.53
N VAL A 247 -11.24 14.70 1.43
CA VAL A 247 -11.52 14.70 2.88
C VAL A 247 -11.58 16.12 3.43
N ALA A 248 -10.60 16.96 3.10
CA ALA A 248 -10.58 18.36 3.51
C ALA A 248 -11.79 19.14 2.96
N ALA A 249 -12.13 18.93 1.69
CA ALA A 249 -13.27 19.57 1.06
C ALA A 249 -14.60 19.19 1.74
N ASP A 250 -14.77 17.92 2.14
CA ASP A 250 -15.93 17.51 2.92
C ASP A 250 -15.92 18.10 4.33
N LYS A 251 -14.79 17.99 5.05
CA LYS A 251 -14.62 18.54 6.40
C LYS A 251 -14.98 20.02 6.48
N TYR A 252 -14.51 20.81 5.52
CA TYR A 252 -14.78 22.25 5.44
C TYR A 252 -16.04 22.60 4.65
N GLN A 253 -16.80 21.60 4.20
CA GLN A 253 -18.05 21.75 3.46
C GLN A 253 -17.89 22.64 2.21
N HIS A 254 -16.78 22.46 1.50
CA HIS A 254 -16.50 23.08 0.20
C HIS A 254 -17.10 22.24 -0.92
N TRP A 255 -18.38 22.47 -1.20
CA TRP A 255 -19.20 21.65 -2.08
C TRP A 255 -18.63 21.48 -3.49
N LEU A 256 -18.04 22.54 -4.05
CA LEU A 256 -17.51 22.48 -5.40
C LEU A 256 -16.20 21.68 -5.42
N ALA A 257 -15.27 21.95 -4.50
CA ALA A 257 -14.04 21.18 -4.38
C ALA A 257 -14.34 19.69 -4.22
N LEU A 258 -15.30 19.35 -3.34
CA LEU A 258 -15.73 17.97 -3.13
C LEU A 258 -16.34 17.36 -4.39
N LYS A 259 -17.22 18.08 -5.09
CA LYS A 259 -17.82 17.59 -6.35
C LYS A 259 -16.76 17.30 -7.42
N GLU A 260 -15.76 18.17 -7.53
CA GLU A 260 -14.72 18.06 -8.53
C GLU A 260 -13.73 16.94 -8.20
N SER A 261 -13.28 16.83 -6.94
CA SER A 261 -12.43 15.72 -6.48
C SER A 261 -13.13 14.38 -6.63
N ARG A 262 -14.43 14.29 -6.33
CA ARG A 262 -15.28 13.11 -6.58
C ARG A 262 -15.25 12.65 -8.03
N ALA A 263 -15.42 13.59 -8.96
CA ALA A 263 -15.45 13.30 -10.37
C ALA A 263 -14.09 12.75 -10.85
N VAL A 264 -12.99 13.34 -10.37
CA VAL A 264 -11.63 12.90 -10.74
C VAL A 264 -11.28 11.56 -10.11
N LEU A 265 -11.58 11.35 -8.82
CA LEU A 265 -11.39 10.05 -8.15
C LEU A 265 -12.16 8.93 -8.85
N ARG A 266 -13.40 9.19 -9.29
CA ARG A 266 -14.17 8.24 -10.10
C ARG A 266 -13.43 7.86 -11.40
N ILE A 267 -12.92 8.84 -12.13
CA ILE A 267 -12.19 8.61 -13.39
C ILE A 267 -10.91 7.82 -13.14
N LEU A 268 -10.15 8.18 -12.10
CA LEU A 268 -8.91 7.48 -11.74
C LEU A 268 -9.16 6.03 -11.33
N ALA A 269 -10.20 5.77 -10.53
CA ALA A 269 -10.58 4.42 -10.14
C ALA A 269 -11.04 3.55 -11.33
N GLN A 270 -11.70 4.15 -12.33
CA GLN A 270 -12.10 3.45 -13.55
C GLN A 270 -10.93 3.19 -14.51
N THR A 271 -9.89 4.03 -14.45
CA THR A 271 -8.73 3.94 -15.35
C THR A 271 -7.63 3.06 -14.78
N TYR A 272 -7.43 3.06 -13.45
CA TYR A 272 -6.32 2.42 -12.77
C TYR A 272 -6.82 1.57 -11.58
N SER A 273 -6.66 0.25 -11.68
CA SER A 273 -7.15 -0.70 -10.67
C SER A 273 -6.49 -0.53 -9.30
N GLU A 274 -5.22 -0.13 -9.28
CA GLU A 274 -4.45 0.13 -8.06
C GLU A 274 -5.03 1.30 -7.26
N ASN A 275 -5.56 2.31 -7.96
CA ASN A 275 -6.19 3.47 -7.33
C ASN A 275 -7.58 3.11 -6.80
N ALA A 276 -8.31 2.22 -7.47
CA ALA A 276 -9.64 1.80 -7.04
C ALA A 276 -9.66 1.25 -5.61
N VAL A 277 -8.64 0.49 -5.20
CA VAL A 277 -8.53 -0.05 -3.84
C VAL A 277 -8.36 1.06 -2.81
N GLN A 278 -7.41 1.97 -3.04
CA GLN A 278 -7.13 3.08 -2.14
C GLN A 278 -8.36 3.99 -2.00
N ILE A 279 -9.05 4.24 -3.12
CA ILE A 279 -10.26 5.06 -3.18
C ILE A 279 -11.42 4.40 -2.42
N LEU A 280 -11.63 3.08 -2.58
CA LEU A 280 -12.64 2.34 -1.81
C LEU A 280 -12.37 2.42 -0.30
N GLN A 281 -11.10 2.35 0.10
CA GLN A 281 -10.71 2.40 1.51
C GLN A 281 -11.03 3.75 2.16
N ILE A 282 -10.78 4.85 1.45
CA ILE A 282 -11.10 6.21 1.94
C ILE A 282 -12.59 6.51 1.82
N ALA A 283 -13.29 5.93 0.84
CA ALA A 283 -14.73 6.10 0.70
C ALA A 283 -15.52 5.55 1.89
N LYS A 284 -14.93 4.67 2.70
CA LYS A 284 -15.47 4.27 4.00
C LYS A 284 -15.67 5.45 4.96
N ASP A 285 -14.77 6.42 4.93
CA ASP A 285 -14.77 7.58 5.82
C ASP A 285 -15.46 8.80 5.19
N LEU A 286 -15.87 8.70 3.92
CA LEU A 286 -16.56 9.75 3.17
C LEU A 286 -17.89 9.25 2.61
N PRO A 287 -19.00 9.32 3.37
CA PRO A 287 -20.32 8.89 2.91
C PRO A 287 -20.76 9.53 1.60
N GLN A 288 -20.28 10.74 1.32
CA GLN A 288 -20.55 11.47 0.08
C GLN A 288 -19.93 10.78 -1.14
N LEU A 289 -19.00 9.83 -0.97
CA LEU A 289 -18.44 9.01 -2.05
C LEU A 289 -19.32 7.81 -2.44
N GLU A 290 -20.49 7.60 -1.84
CA GLU A 290 -21.34 6.42 -2.13
C GLU A 290 -21.66 6.24 -3.63
N ASP A 291 -22.05 7.30 -4.35
CA ASP A 291 -22.25 7.23 -5.80
C ASP A 291 -20.95 6.91 -6.57
N THR A 292 -19.81 7.34 -6.05
CA THR A 292 -18.51 7.05 -6.64
C THR A 292 -18.19 5.58 -6.44
N ILE A 293 -18.46 5.03 -5.26
CA ILE A 293 -18.29 3.61 -4.96
C ILE A 293 -19.13 2.75 -5.90
N HIS A 294 -20.42 3.03 -6.07
CA HIS A 294 -21.27 2.25 -6.99
C HIS A 294 -20.76 2.23 -8.43
N SER A 295 -20.04 3.28 -8.85
CA SER A 295 -19.42 3.34 -10.18
C SER A 295 -18.05 2.67 -10.28
N ILE A 296 -17.43 2.34 -9.14
CA ILE A 296 -16.15 1.65 -9.02
C ILE A 296 -16.35 0.15 -8.76
N VAL A 297 -17.40 -0.19 -8.02
CA VAL A 297 -17.75 -1.58 -7.68
C VAL A 297 -17.84 -2.36 -9.00
N PRO A 298 -16.94 -3.33 -9.22
CA PRO A 298 -16.95 -4.12 -10.43
C PRO A 298 -18.28 -4.87 -10.52
N GLN A 299 -18.87 -4.90 -11.72
CA GLN A 299 -20.01 -5.77 -11.97
C GLN A 299 -19.64 -7.23 -11.68
N CYS A 300 -20.65 -8.03 -11.32
CA CYS A 300 -20.48 -9.45 -11.12
C CYS A 300 -19.86 -10.10 -12.37
N VAL A 301 -18.70 -10.72 -12.20
CA VAL A 301 -17.93 -11.31 -13.31
C VAL A 301 -18.42 -12.72 -13.68
N CYS A 302 -19.33 -13.28 -12.89
CA CYS A 302 -19.77 -14.68 -12.99
C CYS A 302 -20.70 -14.94 -14.20
N ALA A 303 -21.55 -13.97 -14.55
CA ALA A 303 -22.51 -14.11 -15.63
C ALA A 303 -22.81 -12.75 -16.28
N PRO A 304 -22.70 -12.64 -17.62
CA PRO A 304 -23.20 -11.45 -18.31
C PRO A 304 -24.68 -11.25 -17.98
N GLY A 305 -25.03 -10.09 -17.44
CA GLY A 305 -26.41 -9.78 -17.05
C GLY A 305 -26.84 -10.33 -15.68
N CYS A 306 -25.90 -10.74 -14.83
CA CYS A 306 -26.22 -11.01 -13.43
C CYS A 306 -26.87 -9.78 -12.78
N THR A 307 -28.06 -9.96 -12.19
CA THR A 307 -28.86 -8.88 -11.58
C THR A 307 -28.69 -8.77 -10.08
N LEU A 308 -27.96 -9.70 -9.46
CA LEU A 308 -27.68 -9.67 -8.03
C LEU A 308 -26.74 -8.50 -7.71
N ALA A 309 -27.02 -7.82 -6.61
CA ALA A 309 -26.14 -6.76 -6.12
C ALA A 309 -24.81 -7.37 -5.67
N VAL A 310 -23.71 -6.76 -6.10
CA VAL A 310 -22.38 -7.09 -5.60
C VAL A 310 -22.29 -6.63 -4.15
N ASP A 311 -22.01 -7.56 -3.24
CA ASP A 311 -21.89 -7.33 -1.80
C ASP A 311 -20.47 -7.64 -1.27
N VAL A 312 -19.59 -8.17 -2.12
CA VAL A 312 -18.17 -8.40 -1.82
C VAL A 312 -17.29 -8.07 -3.02
N ILE A 313 -16.16 -7.42 -2.75
CA ILE A 313 -15.12 -7.11 -3.74
C ILE A 313 -13.89 -7.98 -3.42
N LEU A 314 -13.47 -8.79 -4.38
CA LEU A 314 -12.27 -9.60 -4.27
C LEU A 314 -11.12 -8.94 -5.01
N GLN A 315 -9.96 -8.83 -4.37
CA GLN A 315 -8.72 -8.43 -5.02
C GLN A 315 -7.87 -9.66 -5.33
N SER A 316 -7.61 -9.87 -6.61
CA SER A 316 -6.70 -10.91 -7.10
C SER A 316 -5.22 -10.57 -6.83
N SER A 317 -4.34 -11.57 -6.91
CA SER A 317 -2.89 -11.39 -6.73
C SER A 317 -2.22 -10.49 -7.78
N ASP A 318 -2.87 -10.31 -8.93
CA ASP A 318 -2.48 -9.38 -10.00
C ASP A 318 -3.21 -8.02 -9.91
N GLY A 319 -3.80 -7.70 -8.74
CA GLY A 319 -4.35 -6.40 -8.41
C GLY A 319 -5.74 -6.10 -8.99
N SER A 320 -6.29 -6.99 -9.82
CA SER A 320 -7.64 -6.79 -10.38
C SER A 320 -8.72 -6.95 -9.31
N LEU A 321 -9.74 -6.09 -9.38
CA LEU A 321 -10.94 -6.16 -8.56
C LEU A 321 -12.06 -6.95 -9.26
N LEU A 322 -12.71 -7.84 -8.52
CA LEU A 322 -13.78 -8.71 -9.01
C LEU A 322 -14.99 -8.58 -8.09
N GLY A 323 -16.14 -8.25 -8.67
CA GLY A 323 -17.41 -8.19 -7.95
C GLY A 323 -18.01 -9.58 -7.86
N ALA A 324 -18.50 -9.93 -6.67
CA ALA A 324 -19.15 -11.21 -6.43
C ALA A 324 -20.22 -11.09 -5.34
N HIS A 325 -20.86 -12.22 -5.02
CA HIS A 325 -21.90 -12.28 -3.99
C HIS A 325 -21.51 -13.26 -2.89
N MET A 326 -21.55 -12.82 -1.63
CA MET A 326 -21.20 -13.63 -0.47
C MET A 326 -22.11 -14.86 -0.35
N SER A 327 -23.40 -14.72 -0.67
CA SER A 327 -24.37 -15.83 -0.65
C SER A 327 -23.97 -16.96 -1.61
N THR A 328 -23.56 -16.60 -2.82
CA THR A 328 -23.09 -17.57 -3.83
C THR A 328 -21.79 -18.25 -3.39
N PHE A 329 -20.88 -17.54 -2.72
CA PHE A 329 -19.68 -18.18 -2.17
C PHE A 329 -19.99 -19.15 -1.05
N ALA A 330 -20.83 -18.76 -0.10
CA ALA A 330 -21.18 -19.59 1.05
C ALA A 330 -21.89 -20.88 0.64
N GLU A 331 -22.67 -20.86 -0.44
CA GLU A 331 -23.34 -22.04 -0.98
C GLU A 331 -22.36 -23.04 -1.64
N PHE A 332 -21.38 -22.52 -2.40
CA PHE A 332 -20.55 -23.37 -3.26
C PHE A 332 -19.10 -23.54 -2.82
N CYS A 333 -18.63 -22.78 -1.83
CA CYS A 333 -17.26 -22.81 -1.32
C CYS A 333 -17.26 -22.95 0.20
N THR A 334 -16.86 -24.12 0.69
CA THR A 334 -16.80 -24.38 2.15
C THR A 334 -15.69 -23.58 2.86
N GLY A 335 -14.74 -23.00 2.12
CA GLY A 335 -13.68 -22.15 2.66
C GLY A 335 -14.08 -20.70 2.94
N PHE A 336 -15.30 -20.28 2.58
CA PHE A 336 -15.79 -18.92 2.84
C PHE A 336 -16.77 -18.90 4.02
N PRO A 337 -16.78 -17.81 4.82
CA PRO A 337 -17.73 -17.67 5.92
C PRO A 337 -19.16 -17.52 5.42
N LEU A 338 -20.13 -17.91 6.25
CA LEU A 338 -21.54 -17.66 5.97
C LEU A 338 -21.82 -16.15 6.04
N PRO A 339 -22.74 -15.60 5.20
CA PRO A 339 -23.00 -14.15 5.15
C PRO A 339 -23.37 -13.56 6.52
N ASP A 340 -24.10 -14.31 7.35
CA ASP A 340 -24.55 -13.86 8.67
C ASP A 340 -23.46 -13.99 9.76
N THR A 341 -22.29 -14.54 9.43
CA THR A 341 -21.21 -14.79 10.41
C THR A 341 -20.10 -13.73 10.38
N VAL A 342 -20.10 -12.85 9.38
CA VAL A 342 -19.10 -11.80 9.22
C VAL A 342 -19.76 -10.49 8.82
N THR A 343 -19.47 -9.42 9.56
CA THR A 343 -19.83 -8.06 9.15
C THR A 343 -18.89 -7.63 8.04
N HIS A 344 -19.40 -7.54 6.81
CA HIS A 344 -18.65 -7.10 5.64
C HIS A 344 -19.34 -5.88 5.05
N HIS A 345 -18.60 -4.80 4.84
CA HIS A 345 -19.07 -3.62 4.14
C HIS A 345 -18.65 -3.68 2.67
N LEU A 346 -19.38 -3.04 1.76
CA LEU A 346 -19.05 -3.06 0.33
C LEU A 346 -17.63 -2.53 0.02
N TYR A 347 -17.07 -1.76 0.94
CA TYR A 347 -15.72 -1.17 0.85
C TYR A 347 -14.61 -2.12 1.31
N ASP A 348 -14.95 -3.23 1.96
CA ASP A 348 -13.96 -4.20 2.41
C ASP A 348 -13.49 -5.02 1.20
N VAL A 349 -12.25 -4.79 0.79
CA VAL A 349 -11.63 -5.52 -0.32
C VAL A 349 -10.96 -6.77 0.24
N VAL A 350 -11.37 -7.95 -0.22
CA VAL A 350 -10.84 -9.23 0.25
C VAL A 350 -9.67 -9.67 -0.65
N PRO A 351 -8.42 -9.62 -0.19
CA PRO A 351 -7.28 -10.06 -0.98
C PRO A 351 -7.22 -11.59 -1.05
N LEU A 352 -7.10 -12.11 -2.27
CA LEU A 352 -6.95 -13.53 -2.58
C LEU A 352 -5.62 -13.76 -3.31
N ALA A 353 -5.02 -14.92 -3.05
CA ALA A 353 -3.69 -15.25 -3.57
C ALA A 353 -3.70 -15.66 -5.06
N GLU A 354 -4.88 -15.86 -5.63
CA GLU A 354 -5.06 -16.33 -6.99
C GLU A 354 -5.14 -15.16 -7.98
N ARG A 355 -4.65 -15.41 -9.20
CA ARG A 355 -4.76 -14.45 -10.29
C ARG A 355 -6.21 -14.25 -10.71
N SER A 356 -6.50 -13.09 -11.26
CA SER A 356 -7.83 -12.68 -11.74
C SER A 356 -8.46 -13.69 -12.71
N ALA A 357 -7.68 -14.29 -13.62
CA ALA A 357 -8.16 -15.32 -14.56
C ALA A 357 -8.68 -16.58 -13.84
N ILE A 358 -8.00 -17.00 -12.77
CA ILE A 358 -8.37 -18.17 -11.96
C ILE A 358 -9.61 -17.87 -11.13
N LEU A 359 -9.64 -16.71 -10.47
CA LEU A 359 -10.80 -16.28 -9.69
C LEU A 359 -12.04 -16.13 -10.56
N ARG A 360 -11.93 -15.60 -11.80
CA ARG A 360 -13.06 -15.54 -12.75
C ARG A 360 -13.60 -16.93 -13.08
N LEU A 361 -12.73 -17.92 -13.30
CA LEU A 361 -13.18 -19.30 -13.56
C LEU A 361 -13.85 -19.92 -12.32
N LEU A 362 -13.27 -19.72 -11.14
CA LEU A 362 -13.84 -20.17 -9.87
C LEU A 362 -15.21 -19.55 -9.63
N LEU A 363 -15.32 -18.23 -9.77
CA LEU A 363 -16.54 -17.43 -9.64
C LEU A 363 -17.65 -17.90 -10.59
N LYS A 364 -17.32 -18.16 -11.85
CA LYS A 364 -18.28 -18.76 -12.81
C LYS A 364 -18.75 -20.15 -12.37
N CYS A 365 -17.90 -20.92 -11.66
CA CYS A 365 -18.31 -22.22 -11.12
C CYS A 365 -19.19 -22.11 -9.87
N CYS A 366 -19.19 -20.97 -9.17
CA CYS A 366 -20.10 -20.72 -8.06
C CYS A 366 -21.50 -20.28 -8.53
N HIS A 367 -21.67 -19.77 -9.76
CA HIS A 367 -22.96 -19.25 -10.18
C HIS A 367 -23.86 -20.35 -10.77
N ALA A 368 -25.03 -20.58 -10.16
CA ALA A 368 -25.97 -21.64 -10.53
C ALA A 368 -26.33 -21.63 -12.03
N ASP A 369 -26.68 -20.45 -12.55
CA ASP A 369 -27.08 -20.26 -13.95
C ASP A 369 -25.93 -20.39 -14.96
N SER A 370 -24.68 -20.44 -14.49
CA SER A 370 -23.47 -20.53 -15.32
C SER A 370 -22.88 -21.95 -15.34
N HIS A 371 -23.53 -22.91 -14.66
CA HIS A 371 -23.01 -24.28 -14.58
C HIS A 371 -22.88 -24.96 -15.95
N ASP A 372 -23.71 -24.63 -16.94
CA ASP A 372 -23.58 -25.18 -18.29
C ASP A 372 -22.59 -24.41 -19.18
N LEU A 373 -22.21 -23.19 -18.79
CA LEU A 373 -21.42 -22.29 -19.63
C LEU A 373 -19.90 -22.48 -19.48
N VAL A 374 -19.43 -23.00 -18.34
CA VAL A 374 -18.00 -23.28 -18.14
C VAL A 374 -17.69 -24.71 -18.56
N ASP A 375 -17.51 -24.93 -19.85
CA ASP A 375 -16.90 -26.16 -20.36
C ASP A 375 -15.39 -25.95 -20.51
N LEU A 376 -14.63 -26.33 -19.47
CA LEU A 376 -13.16 -26.30 -19.49
C LEU A 376 -12.55 -27.21 -20.57
N ARG A 377 -13.35 -28.02 -21.25
CA ARG A 377 -12.92 -28.80 -22.41
C ARG A 377 -12.95 -27.94 -23.69
N SER A 378 -13.92 -27.05 -23.86
CA SER A 378 -14.08 -26.28 -25.09
C SER A 378 -13.30 -24.97 -25.09
N ILE A 379 -13.06 -24.40 -23.91
CA ILE A 379 -12.27 -23.18 -23.77
C ILE A 379 -10.79 -23.54 -24.00
N ASP A 380 -10.12 -22.77 -24.87
CA ASP A 380 -8.67 -22.82 -25.11
C ASP A 380 -7.90 -22.29 -23.89
N VAL A 381 -8.08 -22.97 -22.76
CA VAL A 381 -7.37 -22.72 -21.52
C VAL A 381 -6.06 -23.47 -21.60
N ASP A 382 -4.97 -22.90 -21.11
CA ASP A 382 -3.72 -23.64 -21.01
C ASP A 382 -3.78 -24.65 -19.83
N THR A 383 -2.90 -25.66 -19.85
CA THR A 383 -2.89 -26.70 -18.82
C THR A 383 -2.61 -26.12 -17.43
N ARG A 384 -1.78 -25.07 -17.35
CA ARG A 384 -1.41 -24.43 -16.09
C ARG A 384 -2.62 -23.76 -15.45
N THR A 385 -3.43 -23.04 -16.22
CA THR A 385 -4.66 -22.41 -15.73
C THR A 385 -5.66 -23.43 -15.17
N VAL A 386 -5.81 -24.62 -15.79
CA VAL A 386 -6.69 -25.68 -15.23
C VAL A 386 -6.13 -26.21 -13.91
N MET A 387 -4.80 -26.39 -13.81
CA MET A 387 -4.16 -26.83 -12.56
C MET A 387 -4.27 -25.79 -11.44
N ASP A 388 -4.08 -24.51 -11.76
CA ASP A 388 -4.24 -23.42 -10.80
C ASP A 388 -5.70 -23.30 -10.34
N LEU A 389 -6.67 -23.56 -11.23
CA LEU A 389 -8.10 -23.65 -10.84
C LEU A 389 -8.38 -24.83 -9.92
N VAL A 390 -7.74 -25.98 -10.11
CA VAL A 390 -7.86 -27.13 -9.19
C VAL A 390 -7.35 -26.76 -7.81
N GLU A 391 -6.22 -26.07 -7.74
CA GLU A 391 -5.64 -25.61 -6.47
C GLU A 391 -6.55 -24.60 -5.76
N ALA A 392 -7.08 -23.63 -6.49
CA ALA A 392 -8.05 -22.67 -5.95
C ALA A 392 -9.34 -23.38 -5.49
N ALA A 393 -9.89 -24.28 -6.31
CA ALA A 393 -11.10 -25.01 -5.99
C ALA A 393 -10.94 -25.89 -4.75
N ASP A 394 -9.81 -26.57 -4.61
CA ASP A 394 -9.48 -27.37 -3.42
C ASP A 394 -9.33 -26.47 -2.17
N LYS A 395 -8.56 -25.38 -2.28
CA LYS A 395 -8.34 -24.41 -1.20
C LYS A 395 -9.64 -23.82 -0.65
N TYR A 396 -10.58 -23.49 -1.53
CA TYR A 396 -11.87 -22.90 -1.16
C TYR A 396 -12.99 -23.94 -1.01
N GLY A 397 -12.67 -25.24 -1.19
CA GLY A 397 -13.61 -26.34 -1.10
C GLY A 397 -14.80 -26.23 -2.07
N ASN A 398 -14.53 -25.83 -3.31
CA ASN A 398 -15.50 -25.71 -4.40
C ASN A 398 -15.58 -27.02 -5.21
N THR A 399 -16.50 -27.89 -4.81
CA THR A 399 -16.67 -29.21 -5.44
C THR A 399 -17.14 -29.12 -6.90
N ASN A 400 -17.88 -28.08 -7.26
CA ASN A 400 -18.37 -27.87 -8.62
C ASN A 400 -17.21 -27.58 -9.59
N ALA A 401 -16.30 -26.68 -9.21
CA ALA A 401 -15.10 -26.39 -9.98
C ALA A 401 -14.20 -27.64 -10.09
N MET A 402 -14.01 -28.41 -9.01
CA MET A 402 -13.25 -29.67 -9.05
C MET A 402 -13.88 -30.68 -10.02
N GLY A 403 -15.21 -30.83 -9.98
CA GLY A 403 -15.96 -31.71 -10.88
C GLY A 403 -15.79 -31.35 -12.37
N LYS A 404 -15.64 -30.05 -12.68
CA LYS A 404 -15.36 -29.55 -14.03
C LYS A 404 -13.89 -29.70 -14.45
N CYS A 405 -12.96 -29.54 -13.51
CA CYS A 405 -11.53 -29.67 -13.78
C CYS A 405 -11.15 -31.11 -14.15
N LEU A 406 -11.74 -32.11 -13.49
CA LEU A 406 -11.35 -33.50 -13.68
C LEU A 406 -11.50 -34.00 -15.14
N PRO A 407 -12.64 -33.83 -15.83
CA PRO A 407 -12.75 -34.18 -17.26
C PRO A 407 -11.76 -33.43 -18.16
N ALA A 408 -11.47 -32.15 -17.86
CA ALA A 408 -10.53 -31.35 -18.63
C ALA A 408 -9.08 -31.84 -18.46
N LEU A 409 -8.66 -32.15 -17.23
CA LEU A 409 -7.36 -32.75 -16.93
C LEU A 409 -7.21 -34.11 -17.59
N ARG A 410 -8.23 -34.98 -17.51
CA ARG A 410 -8.22 -36.30 -18.16
C ARG A 410 -8.05 -36.17 -19.68
N ARG A 411 -8.75 -35.23 -20.32
CA ARG A 411 -8.61 -34.98 -21.76
C ARG A 411 -7.18 -34.56 -22.12
N ARG A 412 -6.56 -33.68 -21.33
CA ARG A 412 -5.18 -33.22 -21.52
C ARG A 412 -4.18 -34.35 -21.28
N ALA A 413 -4.38 -35.14 -20.24
CA ALA A 413 -3.55 -36.30 -19.98
C ALA A 413 -3.56 -37.31 -21.14
N SER A 414 -4.64 -37.38 -21.91
CA SER A 414 -4.72 -38.22 -23.09
C SER A 414 -4.05 -37.65 -24.35
N THR A 415 -3.54 -36.41 -24.36
CA THR A 415 -2.97 -35.81 -25.58
C THR A 415 -1.52 -36.23 -25.84
N SER A 416 -0.70 -36.35 -24.79
CA SER A 416 0.72 -36.71 -24.88
C SER A 416 1.25 -37.24 -23.55
N GLU A 417 2.37 -37.95 -23.57
CA GLU A 417 3.04 -38.40 -22.34
C GLU A 417 3.50 -37.22 -21.47
N GLU A 418 3.95 -36.11 -22.07
CA GLU A 418 4.37 -34.91 -21.37
C GLU A 418 3.20 -34.20 -20.68
N GLU A 419 2.04 -34.08 -21.35
CA GLU A 419 0.85 -33.50 -20.74
C GLU A 419 0.32 -34.38 -19.60
N ALA A 420 0.30 -35.71 -19.79
CA ALA A 420 -0.06 -36.65 -18.73
C ALA A 420 0.80 -36.44 -17.48
N LEU A 421 2.12 -36.30 -17.66
CA LEU A 421 3.05 -36.03 -16.58
C LEU A 421 2.82 -34.66 -15.93
N ARG A 422 2.54 -33.61 -16.71
CA ARG A 422 2.25 -32.26 -16.21
C ARG A 422 1.02 -32.21 -15.32
N VAL A 423 -0.07 -32.87 -15.72
CA VAL A 423 -1.34 -32.85 -14.96
C VAL A 423 -1.40 -33.87 -13.83
N LEU A 424 -0.45 -34.81 -13.79
CA LEU A 424 -0.42 -35.88 -12.80
C LEU A 424 -0.58 -35.40 -11.35
N PRO A 425 0.06 -34.30 -10.91
CA PRO A 425 -0.14 -33.80 -9.55
C PRO A 425 -1.56 -33.37 -9.24
N ALA A 426 -2.27 -32.80 -10.23
CA ALA A 426 -3.66 -32.38 -10.07
C ALA A 426 -4.58 -33.61 -10.04
N LEU A 427 -4.36 -34.59 -10.93
CA LEU A 427 -5.10 -35.85 -10.92
C LEU A 427 -4.92 -36.64 -9.61
N HIS A 428 -3.70 -36.63 -9.05
CA HIS A 428 -3.40 -37.26 -7.77
C HIS A 428 -4.15 -36.57 -6.62
N ARG A 429 -4.14 -35.24 -6.59
CA ARG A 429 -4.87 -34.45 -5.59
C ARG A 429 -6.38 -34.68 -5.65
N LEU A 430 -6.94 -34.83 -6.85
CA LEU A 430 -8.35 -35.13 -7.08
C LEU A 430 -8.72 -36.59 -6.83
N GLU A 431 -7.77 -37.44 -6.41
CA GLU A 431 -7.95 -38.88 -6.21
C GLU A 431 -8.59 -39.56 -7.42
N ASP A 432 -8.15 -39.21 -8.64
CA ASP A 432 -8.75 -39.75 -9.87
C ASP A 432 -8.62 -41.29 -9.91
N PRO A 433 -9.73 -42.06 -9.93
CA PRO A 433 -9.67 -43.52 -10.01
C PRO A 433 -9.04 -44.03 -11.32
N LYS A 434 -8.90 -43.17 -12.34
CA LYS A 434 -8.27 -43.49 -13.63
C LYS A 434 -6.83 -42.99 -13.73
N ILE A 435 -6.22 -42.52 -12.64
CA ILE A 435 -4.85 -41.98 -12.66
C ILE A 435 -3.84 -42.95 -13.28
N ASP A 436 -4.03 -44.26 -13.08
CA ASP A 436 -3.22 -45.32 -13.68
C ASP A 436 -3.13 -45.27 -15.21
N ASP A 437 -4.24 -44.95 -15.86
CA ASP A 437 -4.32 -44.89 -17.33
C ASP A 437 -3.44 -43.74 -17.88
N PHE A 438 -3.17 -42.73 -17.06
CA PHE A 438 -2.36 -41.57 -17.42
C PHE A 438 -0.92 -41.66 -16.93
N VAL A 439 -0.65 -42.36 -15.82
CA VAL A 439 0.72 -42.53 -15.33
C VAL A 439 1.53 -43.47 -16.23
N ARG A 440 0.95 -44.57 -16.71
CA ARG A 440 1.71 -45.58 -17.47
C ARG A 440 2.37 -45.05 -18.75
N PRO A 441 1.69 -44.23 -19.60
CA PRO A 441 2.34 -43.62 -20.76
C PRO A 441 3.61 -42.85 -20.39
N THR A 442 3.62 -42.15 -19.26
CA THR A 442 4.79 -41.35 -18.81
C THR A 442 6.04 -42.18 -18.53
N PHE A 443 5.96 -43.51 -18.42
CA PHE A 443 7.13 -44.36 -18.19
C PHE A 443 8.14 -44.34 -19.34
N LYS A 444 7.70 -43.96 -20.54
CA LYS A 444 8.57 -43.77 -21.72
C LYS A 444 9.48 -42.55 -21.58
N LEU A 445 9.10 -41.59 -20.73
CA LEU A 445 9.90 -40.38 -20.50
C LEU A 445 11.17 -40.71 -19.70
N SER A 446 12.21 -39.91 -19.93
CA SER A 446 13.45 -39.98 -19.15
C SER A 446 13.17 -39.63 -17.68
N VAL A 447 13.96 -40.21 -16.76
CA VAL A 447 13.86 -39.88 -15.33
C VAL A 447 14.13 -38.39 -15.09
N GLU A 448 15.02 -37.79 -15.88
CA GLU A 448 15.32 -36.36 -15.83
C GLU A 448 14.11 -35.48 -16.18
N ASN A 449 13.35 -35.83 -17.23
CA ASN A 449 12.14 -35.09 -17.61
C ASN A 449 11.08 -35.18 -16.51
N VAL A 450 10.92 -36.36 -15.91
CA VAL A 450 9.97 -36.60 -14.82
C VAL A 450 10.37 -35.86 -13.56
N MET A 451 11.65 -35.93 -13.20
CA MET A 451 12.19 -35.20 -12.06
C MET A 451 12.05 -33.69 -12.25
N THR A 452 12.25 -33.18 -13.46
CA THR A 452 12.05 -31.75 -13.77
C THR A 452 10.58 -31.37 -13.64
N ALA A 453 9.66 -32.14 -14.23
CA ALA A 453 8.23 -31.84 -14.19
C ALA A 453 7.63 -31.96 -12.78
N LEU A 454 8.15 -32.88 -11.96
CA LEU A 454 7.68 -33.14 -10.59
C LEU A 454 8.60 -32.55 -9.52
N GLY A 455 9.58 -31.71 -9.89
CA GLY A 455 10.67 -31.30 -8.99
C GLY A 455 10.21 -30.56 -7.73
N GLY A 456 9.05 -29.91 -7.78
CA GLY A 456 8.42 -29.29 -6.59
C GLY A 456 7.64 -30.26 -5.70
N LYS A 457 7.58 -31.56 -6.05
CA LYS A 457 6.73 -32.59 -5.43
C LYS A 457 7.50 -33.92 -5.32
N PRO A 458 8.55 -33.99 -4.47
CA PRO A 458 9.42 -35.16 -4.36
C PRO A 458 8.64 -36.44 -4.01
N GLU A 459 7.60 -36.35 -3.18
CA GLU A 459 6.72 -37.46 -2.81
C GLU A 459 6.03 -38.08 -4.02
N LEU A 460 5.58 -37.26 -4.97
CA LEU A 460 4.93 -37.74 -6.18
C LEU A 460 5.96 -38.36 -7.14
N PHE A 461 7.15 -37.77 -7.23
CA PHE A 461 8.27 -38.35 -7.99
C PHE A 461 8.67 -39.74 -7.46
N TYR A 462 8.83 -39.89 -6.16
CA TYR A 462 9.15 -41.19 -5.55
C TYR A 462 8.02 -42.20 -5.79
N THR A 463 6.77 -41.77 -5.65
CA THR A 463 5.60 -42.63 -5.93
C THR A 463 5.60 -43.10 -7.38
N TRP A 464 5.85 -42.19 -8.33
CA TRP A 464 6.00 -42.50 -9.74
C TRP A 464 7.16 -43.47 -10.01
N ALA A 465 8.32 -43.24 -9.41
CA ALA A 465 9.52 -44.05 -9.62
C ALA A 465 9.37 -45.47 -9.09
N LEU A 466 8.79 -45.61 -7.90
CA LEU A 466 8.43 -46.91 -7.31
C LEU A 466 7.42 -47.62 -8.19
N TYR A 467 6.39 -46.92 -8.66
CA TYR A 467 5.38 -47.49 -9.52
C TYR A 467 5.95 -47.95 -10.87
N LYS A 468 6.80 -47.13 -11.52
CA LYS A 468 7.52 -47.50 -12.74
C LYS A 468 8.35 -48.76 -12.54
N ASN A 469 9.16 -48.82 -11.48
CA ASN A 469 10.00 -49.99 -11.18
C ASN A 469 9.15 -51.25 -10.96
N GLN A 470 8.07 -51.15 -10.19
CA GLN A 470 7.18 -52.27 -9.92
C GLN A 470 6.46 -52.74 -11.19
N HIS A 471 5.98 -51.80 -12.00
CA HIS A 471 5.36 -52.09 -13.29
C HIS A 471 6.34 -52.78 -14.24
N THR A 472 7.58 -52.28 -14.37
CA THR A 472 8.63 -52.92 -15.18
C THR A 472 8.91 -54.34 -14.71
N LYS A 473 9.07 -54.58 -13.40
CA LYS A 473 9.28 -55.93 -12.86
C LYS A 473 8.11 -56.87 -13.14
N ALA A 474 6.88 -56.39 -13.00
CA ALA A 474 5.69 -57.17 -13.30
C ALA A 474 5.61 -57.50 -14.80
N PHE A 475 5.94 -56.53 -15.65
CA PHE A 475 5.93 -56.69 -17.10
C PHE A 475 7.02 -57.66 -17.58
N GLU A 476 8.24 -57.62 -17.04
CA GLU A 476 9.30 -58.58 -17.36
C GLU A 476 8.92 -60.01 -16.94
N LYS A 477 8.33 -60.17 -15.74
CA LYS A 477 7.80 -61.48 -15.30
C LYS A 477 6.70 -61.99 -16.24
N PHE A 478 5.78 -61.10 -16.63
CA PHE A 478 4.73 -61.44 -17.58
C PHE A 478 5.30 -61.83 -18.94
N LYS A 479 6.29 -61.09 -19.46
CA LYS A 479 6.98 -61.39 -20.72
C LYS A 479 7.68 -62.74 -20.66
N ALA A 480 8.45 -63.00 -19.60
CA ALA A 480 9.09 -64.29 -19.38
C ALA A 480 8.07 -65.43 -19.32
N PHE A 481 6.92 -65.20 -18.66
CA PHE A 481 5.82 -66.14 -18.62
C PHE A 481 5.24 -66.42 -20.02
N VAL A 482 4.96 -65.38 -20.82
CA VAL A 482 4.44 -65.53 -22.19
C VAL A 482 5.42 -66.31 -23.07
N ILE A 483 6.71 -66.00 -23.01
CA ILE A 483 7.77 -66.71 -23.76
C ILE A 483 7.87 -68.18 -23.32
N SER A 484 7.59 -68.49 -22.05
CA SER A 484 7.60 -69.86 -21.52
C SER A 484 6.43 -70.74 -21.97
N ILE A 485 5.43 -70.18 -22.67
CA ILE A 485 4.32 -70.95 -23.21
C ILE A 485 4.85 -71.74 -24.42
N PRO A 486 4.87 -73.09 -24.38
CA PRO A 486 5.33 -73.90 -25.49
C PRO A 486 4.51 -73.59 -26.74
N SER A 487 5.17 -73.42 -27.89
CA SER A 487 4.53 -73.15 -29.19
C SER A 487 3.61 -74.27 -29.70
N GLY A 488 3.56 -75.41 -29.00
CA GLY A 488 2.53 -76.42 -29.20
C GLY A 488 1.24 -76.06 -28.48
N LEU A 489 0.28 -75.47 -29.19
CA LEU A 489 -1.10 -75.36 -28.71
C LEU A 489 -1.59 -76.74 -28.25
N PRO A 490 -2.16 -76.86 -27.04
CA PRO A 490 -2.73 -78.13 -26.64
C PRO A 490 -3.92 -78.45 -27.57
N PRO A 491 -4.17 -79.73 -27.86
CA PRO A 491 -4.89 -80.17 -29.06
C PRO A 491 -6.38 -79.77 -29.11
N THR A 492 -6.92 -79.18 -28.04
CA THR A 492 -8.31 -78.73 -27.97
C THR A 492 -8.43 -77.35 -27.31
N ALA A 493 -9.38 -76.53 -27.78
CA ALA A 493 -9.65 -75.19 -27.24
C ALA A 493 -9.96 -75.19 -25.73
N GLU A 494 -10.63 -76.23 -25.21
CA GLU A 494 -10.89 -76.40 -23.77
C GLU A 494 -9.62 -76.64 -22.96
N SER A 495 -8.67 -77.42 -23.48
CA SER A 495 -7.38 -77.63 -22.81
C SER A 495 -6.51 -76.38 -22.81
N ALA A 496 -6.58 -75.58 -23.89
CA ALA A 496 -5.92 -74.28 -23.98
C ALA A 496 -6.53 -73.28 -22.98
N ALA A 497 -7.86 -73.20 -22.92
CA ALA A 497 -8.57 -72.31 -22.00
C ALA A 497 -8.33 -72.67 -20.53
N LYS A 498 -8.35 -73.96 -20.17
CA LYS A 498 -8.04 -74.43 -18.82
C LYS A 498 -6.58 -74.17 -18.45
N HIS A 499 -5.63 -74.49 -19.33
CA HIS A 499 -4.21 -74.23 -19.10
C HIS A 499 -3.91 -72.72 -18.96
N PHE A 500 -4.60 -71.87 -19.74
CA PHE A 500 -4.50 -70.43 -19.60
C PHE A 500 -5.12 -69.93 -18.29
N SER A 501 -6.31 -70.43 -17.92
CA SER A 501 -7.00 -70.09 -16.64
C SER A 501 -6.19 -70.50 -15.41
N ASP A 502 -5.64 -71.72 -15.38
CA ASP A 502 -4.83 -72.23 -14.27
C ASP A 502 -3.54 -71.41 -14.11
N ARG A 503 -2.92 -71.02 -15.24
CA ARG A 503 -1.71 -70.20 -15.22
C ARG A 503 -1.98 -68.72 -14.91
N VAL A 504 -3.10 -68.17 -15.37
CA VAL A 504 -3.59 -66.84 -14.95
C VAL A 504 -3.88 -66.84 -13.45
N SER A 505 -4.35 -67.96 -12.88
CA SER A 505 -4.52 -68.11 -11.44
C SER A 505 -3.19 -68.14 -10.67
N MET A 506 -2.11 -68.71 -11.23
CA MET A 506 -0.76 -68.57 -10.66
C MET A 506 -0.29 -67.11 -10.66
N LEU A 507 -0.64 -66.32 -11.67
CA LEU A 507 -0.33 -64.89 -11.73
C LEU A 507 -1.07 -64.06 -10.65
N LYS A 508 -2.24 -64.51 -10.14
CA LYS A 508 -2.91 -63.91 -8.97
C LYS A 508 -2.06 -64.01 -7.70
N GLU A 509 -1.30 -65.09 -7.52
CA GLU A 509 -0.40 -65.28 -6.36
C GLU A 509 0.83 -64.36 -6.38
N PHE A 510 1.20 -63.82 -7.55
CA PHE A 510 2.35 -62.92 -7.70
C PHE A 510 2.03 -61.44 -7.41
N SER A 511 0.80 -61.15 -6.96
CA SER A 511 0.32 -59.78 -6.73
C SER A 511 0.44 -59.37 -5.25
N TYR A 512 1.15 -58.26 -5.01
CA TYR A 512 1.32 -57.50 -3.75
C TYR A 512 0.94 -58.21 -2.44
N SER A 513 1.94 -58.63 -1.64
CA SER A 513 1.75 -58.83 -0.19
C SER A 513 2.01 -57.50 0.53
N PRO A 514 1.07 -56.99 1.35
CA PRO A 514 1.28 -55.87 2.26
C PRO A 514 2.52 -56.00 3.16
N GLU A 515 3.09 -57.20 3.34
CA GLU A 515 4.25 -57.44 4.18
C GLU A 515 5.57 -56.97 3.55
N SER A 516 5.63 -56.80 2.23
CA SER A 516 6.84 -56.28 1.55
C SER A 516 7.04 -54.79 1.81
N VAL A 517 5.93 -54.06 1.95
CA VAL A 517 5.89 -52.64 2.32
C VAL A 517 6.24 -52.45 3.79
N ARG A 518 5.75 -53.35 4.66
CA ARG A 518 6.09 -53.36 6.10
C ARG A 518 7.56 -53.64 6.40
N ARG A 519 8.36 -54.22 5.48
CA ARG A 519 9.79 -54.44 5.73
C ARG A 519 10.63 -53.16 5.65
N VAL A 520 10.19 -52.16 4.89
CA VAL A 520 10.86 -50.84 4.82
C VAL A 520 10.67 -50.04 6.13
N ARG A 521 9.65 -50.39 6.92
CA ARG A 521 9.30 -49.81 8.24
C ARG A 521 10.37 -49.99 9.32
N ASN A 522 11.22 -51.02 9.22
CA ASN A 522 12.08 -51.44 10.32
C ASN A 522 13.52 -50.94 10.22
N ASP A 523 13.88 -50.16 9.19
CA ASP A 523 15.28 -49.82 8.88
C ASP A 523 15.62 -48.33 8.93
N SER A 524 14.73 -47.45 9.42
CA SER A 524 15.01 -46.00 9.49
C SER A 524 14.93 -45.43 10.91
N THR A 525 16.09 -45.10 11.46
CA THR A 525 16.23 -44.21 12.63
C THR A 525 16.04 -42.76 12.20
N MET A 526 14.81 -42.27 12.11
CA MET A 526 14.50 -40.83 12.09
C MET A 526 13.14 -40.53 12.73
N GLY A 527 13.01 -39.30 13.26
CA GLY A 527 12.11 -38.91 14.34
C GLY A 527 10.60 -38.93 14.09
N CYS A 528 9.85 -38.81 15.20
CA CYS A 528 8.41 -39.06 15.34
C CYS A 528 7.47 -38.30 14.38
N ALA A 529 7.87 -37.11 13.88
CA ALA A 529 7.09 -36.34 12.91
C ALA A 529 7.17 -36.92 11.48
N TYR A 530 8.34 -37.47 11.10
CA TYR A 530 8.52 -38.17 9.83
C TYR A 530 7.72 -39.47 9.82
N ASN A 531 7.72 -40.23 10.92
CA ASN A 531 6.97 -41.48 11.01
C ASN A 531 5.47 -41.27 10.97
N LYS A 532 4.93 -40.18 11.53
CA LYS A 532 3.49 -39.87 11.42
C LYS A 532 3.09 -39.48 9.99
N ALA A 533 3.90 -38.66 9.31
CA ALA A 533 3.68 -38.32 7.91
C ALA A 533 3.87 -39.55 6.99
N LEU A 534 4.83 -40.41 7.32
CA LEU A 534 5.08 -41.68 6.64
C LEU A 534 3.91 -42.65 6.89
N ASP A 535 3.38 -42.80 8.10
CA ASP A 535 2.24 -43.68 8.39
C ASP A 535 0.96 -43.22 7.64
N GLU A 536 0.72 -41.91 7.58
CA GLU A 536 -0.41 -41.35 6.81
C GLU A 536 -0.20 -41.52 5.29
N TYR A 537 1.02 -41.31 4.81
CA TYR A 537 1.45 -41.53 3.41
C TYR A 537 1.38 -43.01 3.02
N MET A 538 1.81 -43.92 3.90
CA MET A 538 1.80 -45.38 3.70
C MET A 538 0.39 -45.93 3.74
N SER A 539 -0.49 -45.43 4.61
CA SER A 539 -1.92 -45.76 4.58
C SER A 539 -2.57 -45.33 3.25
N LYS A 540 -2.24 -44.13 2.73
CA LYS A 540 -2.74 -43.66 1.43
C LYS A 540 -2.15 -44.44 0.25
N THR A 541 -0.85 -44.77 0.27
CA THR A 541 -0.20 -45.58 -0.77
C THR A 541 -0.55 -47.07 -0.68
N GLU A 542 -0.87 -47.62 0.49
CA GLU A 542 -1.41 -48.98 0.63
C GLU A 542 -2.83 -49.05 0.03
N ARG A 543 -3.67 -48.05 0.28
CA ARG A 543 -4.99 -47.93 -0.40
C ARG A 543 -4.82 -47.80 -1.90
N LEU A 544 -3.91 -46.94 -2.37
CA LEU A 544 -3.61 -46.78 -3.79
C LEU A 544 -3.09 -48.08 -4.40
N ALA A 545 -2.08 -48.72 -3.79
CA ALA A 545 -1.50 -49.98 -4.26
C ALA A 545 -2.51 -51.13 -4.25
N MET A 546 -3.42 -51.18 -3.27
CA MET A 546 -4.51 -52.15 -3.23
C MET A 546 -5.53 -51.90 -4.34
N TYR A 547 -5.93 -50.65 -4.57
CA TYR A 547 -6.79 -50.24 -5.69
C TYR A 547 -6.13 -50.55 -7.05
N MET A 548 -4.84 -50.23 -7.19
CA MET A 548 -4.04 -50.47 -8.39
C MET A 548 -3.87 -51.96 -8.65
N LYS A 549 -3.70 -52.78 -7.61
CA LYS A 549 -3.64 -54.26 -7.69
C LYS A 549 -4.94 -54.85 -8.22
N GLU A 550 -6.08 -54.41 -7.70
CA GLU A 550 -7.39 -54.93 -8.08
C GLU A 550 -7.80 -54.47 -9.49
N TYR A 551 -7.47 -53.22 -9.84
CA TYR A 551 -7.79 -52.62 -11.14
C TYR A 551 -6.91 -53.13 -12.28
N THR A 552 -5.57 -53.18 -12.11
CA THR A 552 -4.65 -53.76 -13.10
C THR A 552 -5.00 -55.19 -13.44
N TRP A 553 -5.34 -55.99 -12.42
CA TRP A 553 -5.68 -57.39 -12.58
C TRP A 553 -6.99 -57.59 -13.34
N LYS A 554 -8.05 -56.86 -12.95
CA LYS A 554 -9.36 -56.95 -13.62
C LYS A 554 -9.28 -56.54 -15.10
N LYS A 555 -8.54 -55.48 -15.43
CA LYS A 555 -8.36 -55.02 -16.81
C LYS A 555 -7.54 -56.02 -17.64
N ALA A 556 -6.52 -56.65 -17.04
CA ALA A 556 -5.75 -57.72 -17.70
C ALA A 556 -6.61 -58.97 -17.95
N GLU A 557 -7.45 -59.35 -17.00
CA GLU A 557 -8.41 -60.46 -17.12
C GLU A 557 -9.45 -60.19 -18.23
N GLU A 558 -10.04 -58.99 -18.28
CA GLU A 558 -10.96 -58.57 -19.34
C GLU A 558 -10.31 -58.58 -20.74
N ARG A 559 -9.04 -58.13 -20.84
CA ARG A 559 -8.27 -58.10 -22.11
C ARG A 559 -7.93 -59.49 -22.60
N VAL A 560 -7.49 -60.37 -21.69
CA VAL A 560 -7.27 -61.80 -21.95
C VAL A 560 -8.55 -62.47 -22.41
N GLN A 561 -9.68 -62.22 -21.75
CA GLN A 561 -10.97 -62.79 -22.17
C GLN A 561 -11.46 -62.22 -23.52
N SER A 562 -11.10 -60.98 -23.86
CA SER A 562 -11.36 -60.42 -25.19
C SER A 562 -10.50 -61.08 -26.26
N LEU A 563 -9.21 -61.30 -26.00
CA LEU A 563 -8.27 -62.02 -26.87
C LEU A 563 -8.70 -63.48 -27.08
N LEU A 564 -9.08 -64.19 -26.02
CA LEU A 564 -9.59 -65.56 -26.11
C LEU A 564 -10.88 -65.64 -26.94
N ARG A 565 -11.75 -64.62 -26.86
CA ARG A 565 -12.95 -64.52 -27.72
C ARG A 565 -12.62 -64.23 -29.18
N ALA A 566 -11.61 -63.40 -29.45
CA ALA A 566 -11.15 -63.11 -30.81
C ALA A 566 -10.47 -64.32 -31.48
N LEU A 567 -9.64 -65.04 -30.71
CA LEU A 567 -8.95 -66.27 -31.14
C LEU A 567 -9.91 -67.45 -31.37
N GLY A 568 -11.10 -67.41 -30.78
CA GLY A 568 -12.15 -68.41 -31.01
C GLY A 568 -12.79 -68.36 -32.40
N ASN A 569 -12.57 -67.29 -33.18
CA ASN A 569 -13.31 -67.05 -34.42
C ASN A 569 -12.48 -67.01 -35.73
N HIS A 570 -11.15 -66.83 -35.77
CA HIS A 570 -10.36 -66.93 -37.04
C HIS A 570 -8.83 -67.20 -36.83
N GLU A 571 -8.14 -67.51 -37.94
CA GLU A 571 -6.73 -67.94 -38.19
C GLU A 571 -5.58 -67.22 -37.42
N PRO A 572 -4.36 -67.80 -37.37
CA PRO A 572 -3.33 -67.46 -36.39
C PRO A 572 -2.78 -66.04 -36.55
N VAL A 573 -2.96 -65.24 -35.50
CA VAL A 573 -2.34 -63.92 -35.33
C VAL A 573 -0.84 -64.10 -35.03
N PHE A 574 0.03 -63.42 -35.80
CA PHE A 574 1.49 -63.50 -35.61
C PHE A 574 1.92 -62.81 -34.31
N LEU A 575 3.00 -63.31 -33.69
CA LEU A 575 3.56 -62.81 -32.43
C LEU A 575 3.85 -61.29 -32.44
N SER A 576 4.15 -60.73 -33.62
CA SER A 576 4.42 -59.29 -33.81
C SER A 576 3.18 -58.42 -33.61
N ASP A 577 1.99 -58.91 -33.97
CA ASP A 577 0.74 -58.19 -33.76
C ASP A 577 0.33 -58.24 -32.28
N PHE A 578 0.74 -59.29 -31.57
CA PHE A 578 0.51 -59.44 -30.13
C PHE A 578 1.37 -58.47 -29.29
N GLU A 579 2.61 -58.22 -29.68
CA GLU A 579 3.47 -57.21 -29.04
C GLU A 579 2.96 -55.78 -29.29
N ALA A 580 2.44 -55.48 -30.49
CA ALA A 580 1.84 -54.19 -30.82
C ALA A 580 0.48 -53.93 -30.15
N LEU A 581 -0.27 -54.99 -29.82
CA LEU A 581 -1.55 -54.89 -29.08
C LEU A 581 -1.39 -54.76 -27.55
N MET A 582 -0.21 -55.09 -27.02
CA MET A 582 0.10 -55.14 -25.58
C MET A 582 0.81 -53.88 -25.05
N TYR A 583 1.44 -53.11 -25.94
CA TYR A 583 1.90 -51.73 -25.67
C TYR A 583 0.74 -50.73 -25.78
#